data_AF-A0A6P2SW15-F1
#
_entry.id   AF-A0A6P2SW15-F1
#
_cell.length_a   1.000
_cell.length_b   1.000
_cell.length_c   1.000
_cell.angle_alpha   90.00
_cell.angle_beta   90.00
_cell.angle_gamma   90.00
#
_symmetry.space_group_name_H-M   'P 1'
#
loop_
_entity.id
_entity.type
_entity.pdbx_description
1 polymer ?
#
loop_
_entity_poly.entity_id
_entity_poly.type
_entity_poly.pdbx_seq_one_letter_code
_entity_poly.pdbx_strand_id
1 'polypeptide(L)'
;MGYSGTRNIPGKSAMEMLRHVDTHYAGKKVENDVATYEVVDGKPGRGGLWFVVRMTIKVTGEGFNYAEFVKISRDQKEFCWKPIWEFSDPGETSMPRSLFNQLTPIEKIPAGSGRNLDNAAAWRDAQRRAYEQKSLESAAAPNAGDVIVFRDPIDFQIGNETVTIQRFRVREWGRARRLTPLVGNGEAGFNAKLRRSTWDTNPFEVEGRLADVVPVVDMAVPLPAQQRQLQQAALF
;
A
#
# COMPACT_ATOMS: atom_id res chain seq x y z
N MET A 1 -8.17 -20.34 21.71
CA MET A 1 -6.86 -20.83 21.22
C MET A 1 -5.85 -19.68 21.21
N GLY A 2 -4.74 -19.85 21.96
CA GLY A 2 -3.70 -18.84 22.21
C GLY A 2 -2.62 -18.75 21.12
N TYR A 3 -1.63 -17.86 21.31
CA TYR A 3 -0.45 -17.76 20.45
C TYR A 3 0.57 -18.84 20.82
N SER A 4 1.28 -19.36 19.82
CA SER A 4 2.55 -20.08 20.02
C SER A 4 3.66 -19.07 20.24
N GLY A 5 4.68 -19.41 21.03
CA GLY A 5 5.76 -18.48 21.40
C GLY A 5 7.10 -19.15 21.58
N THR A 6 8.18 -18.41 21.29
CA THR A 6 9.58 -18.82 21.49
C THR A 6 10.45 -17.60 21.76
N ARG A 7 11.71 -17.83 22.11
CA ARG A 7 12.68 -16.74 22.28
C ARG A 7 12.96 -16.07 20.93
N ASN A 8 12.87 -14.75 20.90
CA ASN A 8 13.26 -13.97 19.74
C ASN A 8 14.77 -14.07 19.49
N ILE A 9 15.17 -14.27 18.23
CA ILE A 9 16.57 -14.27 17.81
C ILE A 9 16.86 -12.92 17.14
N PRO A 10 17.76 -12.10 17.74
CA PRO A 10 18.17 -10.82 17.15
C PRO A 10 18.69 -10.98 15.72
N GLY A 11 18.40 -10.02 14.86
CA GLY A 11 18.86 -10.00 13.46
C GLY A 11 18.05 -10.84 12.47
N LYS A 12 17.24 -11.81 12.93
CA LYS A 12 16.36 -12.59 12.05
C LYS A 12 15.07 -11.83 11.71
N SER A 13 14.63 -11.92 10.46
CA SER A 13 13.30 -11.51 10.00
C SER A 13 12.21 -12.44 10.53
N ALA A 14 10.95 -12.00 10.45
CA ALA A 14 9.81 -12.82 10.87
C ALA A 14 9.68 -14.14 10.09
N MET A 15 10.01 -14.13 8.79
CA MET A 15 10.03 -15.34 7.95
C MET A 15 11.13 -16.31 8.40
N GLU A 16 12.33 -15.80 8.70
CA GLU A 16 13.43 -16.62 9.19
C GLU A 16 13.16 -17.17 10.58
N MET A 17 12.48 -16.39 11.43
CA MET A 17 11.98 -16.86 12.72
C MET A 17 10.99 -18.01 12.53
N LEU A 18 9.93 -17.84 11.72
CA LEU A 18 8.97 -18.92 11.46
C LEU A 18 9.63 -20.15 10.87
N ARG A 19 10.53 -20.02 9.89
CA ARG A 19 11.25 -21.16 9.31
C ARG A 19 12.08 -21.93 10.35
N HIS A 20 12.55 -21.25 11.39
CA HIS A 20 13.36 -21.85 12.45
C HIS A 20 12.53 -22.55 13.52
N VAL A 21 11.34 -22.04 13.82
CA VAL A 21 10.55 -22.45 15.00
C VAL A 21 9.25 -23.16 14.64
N ASP A 22 8.89 -23.13 13.36
CA ASP A 22 7.66 -23.69 12.85
C ASP A 22 7.82 -24.17 11.39
N THR A 23 6.74 -24.72 10.86
CA THR A 23 6.62 -25.38 9.57
C THR A 23 6.11 -24.45 8.46
N HIS A 24 6.06 -23.14 8.68
CA HIS A 24 5.51 -22.18 7.72
C HIS A 24 6.58 -21.63 6.76
N TYR A 25 6.99 -22.43 5.78
CA TYR A 25 7.88 -22.02 4.67
C TYR A 25 7.58 -22.78 3.37
N ALA A 26 7.82 -22.15 2.23
CA ALA A 26 7.54 -22.73 0.91
C ALA A 26 8.23 -24.09 0.71
N GLY A 27 7.50 -25.05 0.15
CA GLY A 27 7.91 -26.45 -0.03
C GLY A 27 7.73 -27.32 1.21
N LYS A 28 7.32 -26.76 2.36
CA LYS A 28 7.03 -27.59 3.53
C LYS A 28 5.74 -28.36 3.31
N LYS A 29 5.83 -29.67 3.52
CA LYS A 29 4.72 -30.62 3.52
C LYS A 29 4.45 -31.13 4.93
N VAL A 30 3.18 -31.14 5.32
CA VAL A 30 2.64 -31.72 6.55
C VAL A 30 1.47 -32.61 6.17
N GLU A 31 1.32 -33.74 6.84
CA GLU A 31 0.19 -34.62 6.58
C GLU A 31 -0.50 -35.01 7.88
N ASN A 32 -1.80 -35.26 7.79
CA ASN A 32 -2.57 -35.96 8.80
C ASN A 32 -3.37 -37.09 8.14
N ASP A 33 -4.26 -37.74 8.88
CA ASP A 33 -5.05 -38.87 8.38
C ASP A 33 -6.02 -38.48 7.26
N VAL A 34 -6.44 -37.21 7.21
CA VAL A 34 -7.48 -36.72 6.31
C VAL A 34 -6.89 -36.07 5.05
N ALA A 35 -5.80 -35.33 5.20
CA ALA A 35 -5.27 -34.48 4.15
C ALA A 35 -3.77 -34.27 4.24
N THR A 36 -3.22 -33.83 3.12
CA THR A 36 -1.85 -33.36 2.99
C THR A 36 -1.87 -31.86 2.76
N TYR A 37 -0.99 -31.14 3.43
CA TYR A 37 -0.85 -29.69 3.37
C TYR A 37 0.55 -29.36 2.87
N GLU A 38 0.63 -28.53 1.83
CA GLU A 38 1.89 -28.07 1.26
C GLU A 38 1.87 -26.55 1.16
N VAL A 39 2.86 -25.88 1.75
CA VAL A 39 3.04 -24.44 1.57
C VAL A 39 3.63 -24.19 0.19
N VAL A 40 2.86 -23.56 -0.70
CA VAL A 40 3.23 -23.32 -2.11
C VAL A 40 4.12 -22.08 -2.23
N ASP A 41 3.69 -20.97 -1.63
CA ASP A 41 4.39 -19.67 -1.68
C ASP A 41 4.07 -18.89 -0.41
N GLY A 42 4.94 -17.95 -0.04
CA GLY A 42 4.80 -17.15 1.18
C GLY A 42 5.47 -15.79 1.05
N LYS A 43 4.77 -14.73 1.49
CA LYS A 43 5.26 -13.35 1.42
C LYS A 43 4.87 -12.54 2.65
N PRO A 44 5.69 -11.54 3.03
CA PRO A 44 5.30 -10.61 4.08
C PRO A 44 4.11 -9.75 3.65
N GLY A 45 3.20 -9.50 4.60
CA GLY A 45 2.10 -8.56 4.47
C GLY A 45 2.05 -7.59 5.65
N ARG A 46 0.99 -6.78 5.71
CA ARG A 46 0.76 -5.92 6.87
C ARG A 46 0.30 -6.79 8.05
N GLY A 47 0.93 -6.64 9.22
CA GLY A 47 0.51 -7.33 10.45
C GLY A 47 0.95 -8.80 10.58
N GLY A 48 1.57 -9.38 9.57
CA GLY A 48 2.00 -10.78 9.61
C GLY A 48 2.53 -11.30 8.28
N LEU A 49 2.50 -12.62 8.13
CA LEU A 49 2.97 -13.32 6.93
C LEU A 49 1.80 -14.03 6.26
N TRP A 50 1.76 -13.98 4.94
CA TRP A 50 0.74 -14.64 4.13
C TRP A 50 1.34 -15.82 3.39
N PHE A 51 0.59 -16.91 3.34
CA PHE A 51 0.96 -18.14 2.65
C PHE A 51 -0.18 -18.63 1.77
N VAL A 52 0.19 -19.25 0.65
CA VAL A 52 -0.70 -20.09 -0.15
C VAL A 52 -0.42 -21.52 0.26
N VAL A 53 -1.44 -22.21 0.76
CA VAL A 53 -1.33 -23.60 1.18
C VAL A 53 -2.19 -24.46 0.27
N ARG A 54 -1.59 -25.49 -0.32
CA ARG A 54 -2.29 -26.53 -1.06
C ARG A 54 -2.73 -27.61 -0.07
N MET A 55 -4.04 -27.81 0.04
CA MET A 55 -4.63 -28.97 0.71
C MET A 55 -4.94 -30.03 -0.35
N THR A 56 -4.49 -31.27 -0.14
CA THR A 56 -4.87 -32.44 -0.93
C THR A 56 -5.61 -33.42 -0.02
N ILE A 57 -6.88 -33.67 -0.32
CA ILE A 57 -7.72 -34.60 0.44
C ILE A 57 -7.26 -36.02 0.12
N LYS A 58 -6.86 -36.81 1.13
CA LYS A 58 -6.24 -38.13 0.88
C LYS A 58 -7.22 -39.12 0.25
N VAL A 59 -8.48 -39.10 0.66
CA VAL A 59 -9.48 -40.08 0.17
C VAL A 59 -9.89 -39.84 -1.29
N THR A 60 -9.96 -38.58 -1.75
CA THR A 60 -10.37 -38.26 -3.13
C THR A 60 -9.17 -37.94 -4.04
N GLY A 61 -8.01 -37.61 -3.48
CA GLY A 61 -6.86 -37.08 -4.21
C GLY A 61 -7.03 -35.64 -4.70
N GLU A 62 -8.19 -35.02 -4.48
CA GLU A 62 -8.48 -33.67 -4.94
C GLU A 62 -7.68 -32.63 -4.15
N GLY A 63 -7.14 -31.65 -4.86
CA GLY A 63 -6.32 -30.59 -4.28
C GLY A 63 -6.84 -29.19 -4.57
N PHE A 64 -6.75 -28.30 -3.58
CA PHE A 64 -7.07 -26.89 -3.74
C PHE A 64 -6.13 -26.00 -2.91
N ASN A 65 -5.92 -24.78 -3.40
CA ASN A 65 -5.09 -23.76 -2.75
C ASN A 65 -5.98 -22.81 -1.94
N TYR A 66 -5.61 -22.58 -0.68
CA TYR A 66 -6.27 -21.66 0.23
C TYR A 66 -5.26 -20.71 0.88
N ALA A 67 -5.77 -19.61 1.44
CA ALA A 67 -4.95 -18.61 2.11
C ALA A 67 -4.78 -18.91 3.60
N GLU A 68 -3.54 -18.76 4.07
CA GLU A 68 -3.20 -18.76 5.49
C GLU A 68 -2.48 -17.46 5.86
N PHE A 69 -2.95 -16.85 6.93
CA PHE A 69 -2.33 -15.69 7.56
C PHE A 69 -1.71 -16.11 8.88
N VAL A 70 -0.39 -15.92 9.00
CA VAL A 70 0.30 -16.07 10.27
C VAL A 70 0.43 -14.69 10.91
N LYS A 71 -0.39 -14.44 11.93
CA LYS A 71 -0.31 -13.23 12.74
C LYS A 71 0.91 -13.29 13.63
N ILE A 72 1.68 -12.21 13.68
CA ILE A 72 2.96 -12.16 14.39
C ILE A 72 2.94 -11.06 15.43
N SER A 73 3.36 -11.41 16.64
CA SER A 73 3.71 -10.48 17.70
C SER A 73 5.17 -10.71 18.07
N ARG A 74 5.97 -9.64 18.16
CA ARG A 74 7.41 -9.75 18.43
C ARG A 74 7.87 -8.57 19.27
N ASP A 75 8.68 -8.86 20.28
CA ASP A 75 9.43 -7.87 21.04
C ASP A 75 10.93 -8.25 21.09
N GLN A 76 11.71 -7.63 21.98
CA GLN A 76 13.15 -7.92 22.09
C GLN A 76 13.46 -9.34 22.60
N LYS A 77 12.54 -9.98 23.33
CA LYS A 77 12.74 -11.27 24.01
C LYS A 77 11.92 -12.39 23.40
N GLU A 78 10.73 -12.11 22.92
CA GLU A 78 9.73 -13.09 22.51
C GLU A 78 9.32 -12.90 21.04
N PHE A 79 9.10 -14.03 20.40
CA PHE A 79 8.51 -14.13 19.08
C PHE A 79 7.30 -15.06 19.18
N CYS A 80 6.13 -14.51 18.93
CA CYS A 80 4.85 -15.17 19.06
C CYS A 80 4.12 -15.18 17.72
N TRP A 81 3.48 -16.30 17.40
CA TRP A 81 2.76 -16.45 16.14
C TRP A 81 1.46 -17.23 16.31
N LYS A 82 0.53 -16.98 15.39
CA LYS A 82 -0.75 -17.66 15.32
C LYS A 82 -1.21 -17.80 13.87
N PRO A 83 -1.33 -19.03 13.33
CA PRO A 83 -1.93 -19.24 12.02
C PRO A 83 -3.45 -19.04 12.08
N ILE A 84 -3.99 -18.42 11.04
CA ILE A 84 -5.41 -18.16 10.83
C ILE A 84 -5.71 -18.38 9.35
N TRP A 85 -6.77 -19.09 9.03
CA TRP A 85 -7.11 -19.45 7.65
C TRP A 85 -8.25 -18.59 7.12
N GLU A 86 -8.36 -18.45 5.78
CA GLU A 86 -9.50 -17.77 5.15
C GLU A 86 -10.86 -18.35 5.58
N PHE A 87 -10.92 -19.65 5.89
CA PHE A 87 -12.13 -20.32 6.38
C PHE A 87 -12.57 -19.90 7.78
N SER A 88 -11.69 -19.26 8.55
CA SER A 88 -11.96 -18.82 9.92
C SER A 88 -12.16 -17.31 10.03
N ASP A 89 -12.28 -16.61 8.90
CA ASP A 89 -12.26 -15.15 8.78
C ASP A 89 -11.09 -14.51 9.56
N PRO A 90 -9.92 -14.34 8.92
CA PRO A 90 -8.76 -13.78 9.61
C PRO A 90 -8.93 -12.30 9.98
N GLY A 91 -9.98 -11.62 9.50
CA GLY A 91 -10.20 -10.18 9.71
C GLY A 91 -9.15 -9.29 9.05
N GLU A 92 -8.25 -9.84 8.23
CA GLU A 92 -7.14 -9.14 7.61
C GLU A 92 -7.27 -9.10 6.08
N THR A 93 -7.34 -7.90 5.51
CA THR A 93 -7.63 -7.64 4.08
C THR A 93 -6.38 -7.27 3.25
N SER A 94 -5.20 -7.69 3.70
CA SER A 94 -3.92 -7.21 3.16
C SER A 94 -3.02 -8.27 2.52
N MET A 95 -3.61 -9.34 1.99
CA MET A 95 -2.82 -10.38 1.31
C MET A 95 -2.15 -9.76 0.07
N PRO A 96 -0.89 -10.10 -0.26
CA PRO A 96 -0.29 -9.70 -1.52
C PRO A 96 -1.07 -10.25 -2.71
N ARG A 97 -1.44 -9.38 -3.68
CA ARG A 97 -2.24 -9.76 -4.87
C ARG A 97 -1.64 -10.93 -5.65
N SER A 98 -0.31 -11.03 -5.70
CA SER A 98 0.39 -12.15 -6.35
C SER A 98 0.11 -13.51 -5.70
N LEU A 99 -0.10 -13.54 -4.37
CA LEU A 99 -0.46 -14.76 -3.66
C LEU A 99 -1.95 -15.04 -3.81
N PHE A 100 -2.78 -13.99 -3.71
CA PHE A 100 -4.23 -14.11 -3.89
C PHE A 100 -4.61 -14.71 -5.24
N ASN A 101 -3.90 -14.34 -6.31
CA ASN A 101 -4.12 -14.88 -7.65
C ASN A 101 -3.78 -16.39 -7.80
N GLN A 102 -3.11 -17.00 -6.81
CA GLN A 102 -2.78 -18.42 -6.81
C GLN A 102 -3.83 -19.28 -6.08
N LEU A 103 -4.82 -18.65 -5.44
CA LEU A 103 -5.88 -19.35 -4.72
C LEU A 103 -6.81 -20.06 -5.70
N THR A 104 -7.23 -21.28 -5.34
CA THR A 104 -8.21 -22.02 -6.14
C THR A 104 -9.56 -21.30 -6.05
N PRO A 105 -10.25 -20.99 -7.15
CA PRO A 105 -11.58 -20.37 -7.13
C PRO A 105 -12.54 -21.11 -6.17
N ILE A 106 -13.36 -20.37 -5.42
CA ILE A 106 -14.18 -20.94 -4.31
C ILE A 106 -15.10 -22.06 -4.82
N GLU A 107 -15.61 -21.89 -6.03
CA GLU A 107 -16.56 -22.75 -6.73
C GLU A 107 -15.91 -24.08 -7.14
N LYS A 108 -14.58 -24.13 -7.15
CA LYS A 108 -13.78 -25.32 -7.45
C LYS A 108 -13.25 -26.01 -6.18
N ILE A 109 -13.56 -25.49 -4.99
CA ILE A 109 -13.20 -26.14 -3.73
C ILE A 109 -14.24 -27.25 -3.46
N PRO A 110 -13.83 -28.50 -3.20
CA PRO A 110 -14.75 -29.60 -2.92
C PRO A 110 -15.64 -29.29 -1.71
N ALA A 111 -16.96 -29.46 -1.87
CA ALA A 111 -17.94 -29.25 -0.79
C ALA A 111 -17.69 -30.18 0.42
N GLY A 112 -17.10 -31.36 0.18
CA GLY A 112 -16.68 -32.31 1.21
C GLY A 112 -15.37 -31.97 1.94
N SER A 113 -14.79 -30.80 1.72
CA SER A 113 -13.51 -30.40 2.34
C SER A 113 -13.59 -30.14 3.86
N GLY A 114 -14.80 -30.09 4.44
CA GLY A 114 -15.02 -29.79 5.86
C GLY A 114 -14.67 -28.34 6.24
N ARG A 115 -14.59 -27.44 5.25
CA ARG A 115 -14.24 -26.03 5.42
C ARG A 115 -15.47 -25.13 5.33
N ASN A 116 -15.44 -24.04 6.08
CA ASN A 116 -16.47 -23.01 5.98
C ASN A 116 -16.19 -22.13 4.75
N LEU A 117 -16.85 -22.46 3.63
CA LEU A 117 -16.66 -21.77 2.34
C LEU A 117 -17.28 -20.36 2.34
N ASP A 118 -18.31 -20.11 3.15
CA ASP A 118 -18.95 -18.80 3.26
C ASP A 118 -17.98 -17.77 3.82
N ASN A 119 -17.24 -18.12 4.88
CA ASN A 119 -16.19 -17.27 5.44
C ASN A 119 -15.09 -16.97 4.41
N ALA A 120 -14.62 -18.00 3.69
CA ALA A 120 -13.60 -17.81 2.68
C ALA A 120 -14.10 -16.92 1.53
N ALA A 121 -15.34 -17.11 1.08
CA ALA A 121 -15.94 -16.28 0.04
C ALA A 121 -16.05 -14.81 0.47
N ALA A 122 -16.56 -14.55 1.67
CA ALA A 122 -16.67 -13.20 2.23
C ALA A 122 -15.30 -12.52 2.36
N TRP A 123 -14.30 -13.24 2.89
CA TRP A 123 -12.95 -12.72 3.04
C TRP A 123 -12.29 -12.40 1.69
N ARG A 124 -12.42 -13.30 0.69
CA ARG A 124 -11.86 -13.07 -0.65
C ARG A 124 -12.52 -11.89 -1.34
N ASP A 125 -13.80 -11.66 -1.10
CA ASP A 125 -14.49 -10.48 -1.61
C ASP A 125 -13.95 -9.19 -1.00
N ALA A 126 -13.74 -9.18 0.33
CA ALA A 126 -13.12 -8.05 1.01
C ALA A 126 -11.69 -7.76 0.50
N GLN A 127 -10.89 -8.78 0.20
CA GLN A 127 -9.57 -8.62 -0.45
C GLN A 127 -9.68 -7.98 -1.83
N ARG A 128 -10.60 -8.45 -2.68
CA ARG A 128 -10.82 -7.88 -4.03
C ARG A 128 -11.19 -6.40 -3.95
N ARG A 129 -12.16 -6.04 -3.12
CA ARG A 129 -12.56 -4.64 -2.90
C ARG A 129 -11.37 -3.79 -2.43
N ALA A 130 -10.53 -4.32 -1.53
CA ALA A 130 -9.33 -3.62 -1.07
C ALA A 130 -8.29 -3.42 -2.20
N TYR A 131 -8.15 -4.37 -3.13
CA TYR A 131 -7.28 -4.18 -4.30
C TYR A 131 -7.85 -3.16 -5.28
N GLU A 132 -9.15 -3.19 -5.53
CA GLU A 132 -9.83 -2.22 -6.39
C GLU A 132 -9.71 -0.82 -5.83
N GLN A 133 -9.97 -0.64 -4.53
CA GLN A 133 -9.79 0.64 -3.86
C GLN A 133 -8.35 1.16 -3.98
N LYS A 134 -7.34 0.30 -3.71
CA LYS A 134 -5.93 0.68 -3.91
C LYS A 134 -5.60 1.01 -5.36
N SER A 135 -6.21 0.31 -6.31
CA SER A 135 -6.03 0.57 -7.74
C SER A 135 -6.64 1.91 -8.13
N LEU A 136 -7.81 2.26 -7.59
CA LEU A 136 -8.47 3.55 -7.80
C LEU A 136 -7.65 4.69 -7.16
N GLU A 137 -7.18 4.51 -5.93
CA GLU A 137 -6.25 5.45 -5.26
C GLU A 137 -4.95 5.63 -6.06
N SER A 138 -4.45 4.55 -6.68
CA SER A 138 -3.25 4.58 -7.53
C SER A 138 -3.52 5.16 -8.92
N ALA A 139 -4.72 5.04 -9.47
CA ALA A 139 -5.10 5.65 -10.75
C ALA A 139 -5.34 7.17 -10.59
N ALA A 140 -5.83 7.58 -9.41
CA ALA A 140 -5.95 8.98 -9.04
C ALA A 140 -4.59 9.62 -8.67
N ALA A 141 -3.54 8.82 -8.48
CA ALA A 141 -2.20 9.31 -8.16
C ALA A 141 -1.59 10.15 -9.30
N PRO A 142 -0.90 11.25 -8.97
CA PRO A 142 -0.03 11.97 -9.90
C PRO A 142 1.10 11.09 -10.45
N ASN A 143 1.44 11.31 -11.71
CA ASN A 143 2.60 10.74 -12.38
C ASN A 143 3.84 11.64 -12.22
N ALA A 144 5.02 11.09 -12.47
CA ALA A 144 6.21 11.92 -12.60
C ALA A 144 6.06 12.88 -13.79
N GLY A 145 6.36 14.16 -13.58
CA GLY A 145 6.14 15.25 -14.52
C GLY A 145 4.87 16.05 -14.26
N ASP A 146 3.85 15.46 -13.62
CA ASP A 146 2.61 16.16 -13.26
C ASP A 146 2.90 17.32 -12.31
N VAL A 147 2.15 18.41 -12.45
CA VAL A 147 2.18 19.50 -11.46
C VAL A 147 0.97 19.35 -10.56
N ILE A 148 1.20 19.23 -9.26
CA ILE A 148 0.14 19.27 -8.25
C ILE A 148 -0.01 20.67 -7.68
N VAL A 149 -1.25 21.07 -7.43
CA VAL A 149 -1.62 22.34 -6.81
C VAL A 149 -2.35 22.01 -5.51
N PHE A 150 -1.74 22.34 -4.37
CA PHE A 150 -2.41 22.20 -3.09
C PHE A 150 -3.48 23.29 -2.95
N ARG A 151 -4.60 22.95 -2.31
CA ARG A 151 -5.68 23.91 -2.05
C ARG A 151 -5.16 25.06 -1.19
N ASP A 152 -4.50 24.71 -0.09
CA ASP A 152 -3.84 25.69 0.78
C ASP A 152 -2.34 25.73 0.47
N PRO A 153 -1.74 26.92 0.26
CA PRO A 153 -0.29 27.03 0.09
C PRO A 153 0.48 26.50 1.31
N ILE A 154 1.66 25.93 1.07
CA ILE A 154 2.50 25.31 2.10
C ILE A 154 3.73 26.19 2.34
N ASP A 155 3.97 26.56 3.58
CA ASP A 155 5.13 27.34 3.98
C ASP A 155 6.36 26.47 4.21
N PHE A 156 7.49 26.89 3.63
CA PHE A 156 8.81 26.31 3.85
C PHE A 156 9.71 27.34 4.51
N GLN A 157 10.39 26.93 5.58
CA GLN A 157 11.46 27.72 6.17
C GLN A 157 12.78 27.41 5.45
N ILE A 158 13.36 28.39 4.77
CA ILE A 158 14.64 28.29 4.06
C ILE A 158 15.59 29.31 4.66
N GLY A 159 16.49 28.83 5.52
CA GLY A 159 17.30 29.72 6.35
C GLY A 159 16.40 30.59 7.24
N ASN A 160 16.52 31.92 7.10
CA ASN A 160 15.74 32.89 7.86
C ASN A 160 14.45 33.35 7.14
N GLU A 161 14.19 32.85 5.94
CA GLU A 161 13.04 33.26 5.12
C GLU A 161 11.95 32.19 5.11
N THR A 162 10.69 32.64 5.05
CA THR A 162 9.53 31.78 4.82
C THR A 162 9.12 31.92 3.36
N VAL A 163 9.09 30.79 2.63
CA VAL A 163 8.67 30.71 1.24
C VAL A 163 7.38 29.89 1.16
N THR A 164 6.32 30.52 0.68
CA THR A 164 5.01 29.90 0.50
C THR A 164 4.89 29.28 -0.89
N ILE A 165 4.66 27.97 -0.96
CA ILE A 165 4.58 27.22 -2.22
C ILE A 165 3.23 26.53 -2.31
N GLN A 166 2.50 26.77 -3.39
CA GLN A 166 1.25 26.07 -3.69
C GLN A 166 1.41 24.99 -4.76
N ARG A 167 2.32 25.20 -5.73
CA ARG A 167 2.50 24.36 -6.91
C ARG A 167 3.76 23.52 -6.80
N PHE A 168 3.67 22.24 -7.13
CA PHE A 168 4.80 21.31 -7.08
C PHE A 168 4.82 20.39 -8.29
N ARG A 169 5.96 20.29 -8.97
CA ARG A 169 6.18 19.24 -9.97
C ARG A 169 6.54 17.93 -9.29
N VAL A 170 5.86 16.86 -9.65
CA VAL A 170 6.10 15.52 -9.14
C VAL A 170 7.33 14.95 -9.84
N ARG A 171 8.38 14.62 -9.07
CA ARG A 171 9.54 13.87 -9.60
C ARG A 171 9.35 12.37 -9.42
N GLU A 172 8.77 11.97 -8.30
CA GLU A 172 8.56 10.58 -7.95
C GLU A 172 7.31 10.45 -7.07
N TRP A 173 6.36 9.62 -7.50
CA TRP A 173 5.17 9.28 -6.72
C TRP A 173 5.28 7.88 -6.13
N GLY A 174 5.04 7.74 -4.83
CA GLY A 174 5.24 6.45 -4.12
C GLY A 174 5.43 6.63 -2.63
N ARG A 175 6.27 5.80 -1.99
CA ARG A 175 6.55 5.90 -0.55
C ARG A 175 7.40 7.13 -0.19
N ALA A 176 8.31 7.53 -1.08
CA ALA A 176 9.23 8.64 -0.81
C ALA A 176 8.65 10.01 -1.17
N ARG A 177 7.68 10.08 -2.11
CA ARG A 177 7.02 11.28 -2.67
C ARG A 177 7.98 12.47 -2.81
N ARG A 178 8.68 12.55 -3.95
CA ARG A 178 9.65 13.62 -4.21
C ARG A 178 9.04 14.68 -5.11
N LEU A 179 9.10 15.92 -4.65
CA LEU A 179 8.50 17.07 -5.31
C LEU A 179 9.52 18.18 -5.54
N THR A 180 9.31 18.92 -6.62
CA THR A 180 10.00 20.19 -6.88
C THR A 180 9.01 21.33 -6.76
N PRO A 181 9.16 22.20 -5.76
CA PRO A 181 8.39 23.44 -5.61
C PRO A 181 8.54 24.34 -6.84
N LEU A 182 7.43 24.96 -7.24
CA LEU A 182 7.38 25.92 -8.33
C LEU A 182 7.05 27.32 -7.79
N VAL A 183 7.75 28.34 -8.28
CA VAL A 183 7.54 29.76 -7.95
C VAL A 183 7.29 30.51 -9.26
N GLY A 184 6.09 31.07 -9.42
CA GLY A 184 5.66 31.64 -10.70
C GLY A 184 5.68 30.59 -11.82
N ASN A 185 6.45 30.85 -12.88
CA ASN A 185 6.64 29.94 -14.01
C ASN A 185 7.91 29.07 -13.91
N GLY A 186 8.68 29.20 -12.83
CA GLY A 186 9.99 28.55 -12.67
C GLY A 186 10.07 27.58 -11.48
N GLU A 187 11.16 26.81 -11.42
CA GLU A 187 11.47 25.96 -10.26
C GLU A 187 12.10 26.78 -9.13
N ALA A 188 11.72 26.51 -7.88
CA ALA A 188 12.21 27.25 -6.71
C ALA A 188 13.67 26.93 -6.31
N GLY A 189 14.33 26.00 -7.00
CA GLY A 189 15.73 25.64 -6.76
C GLY A 189 16.00 24.69 -5.59
N PHE A 190 14.97 24.15 -4.93
CA PHE A 190 15.10 23.13 -3.88
C PHE A 190 14.15 21.95 -4.09
N ASN A 191 14.36 20.84 -3.37
CA ASN A 191 13.44 19.70 -3.37
C ASN A 191 12.64 19.68 -2.08
N ALA A 192 11.32 19.45 -2.18
CA ALA A 192 10.45 19.34 -1.03
C ALA A 192 10.12 17.87 -0.73
N LYS A 193 10.17 17.54 0.56
CA LYS A 193 9.59 16.30 1.10
C LYS A 193 8.49 16.67 2.07
N LEU A 194 7.25 16.46 1.65
CA LEU A 194 6.08 16.77 2.47
C LEU A 194 5.81 15.68 3.50
N ARG A 195 5.38 16.09 4.70
CA ARG A 195 4.94 15.16 5.74
C ARG A 195 3.69 14.43 5.28
N ARG A 196 3.50 13.20 5.77
CA ARG A 196 2.29 12.39 5.44
C ARG A 196 1.01 13.16 5.76
N SER A 197 0.96 13.83 6.91
CA SER A 197 -0.18 14.62 7.36
C SER A 197 -0.59 15.71 6.38
N THR A 198 0.36 16.34 5.67
CA THR A 198 0.06 17.36 4.67
C THR A 198 -0.86 16.83 3.58
N TRP A 199 -0.69 15.56 3.19
CA TRP A 199 -1.54 14.92 2.17
C TRP A 199 -2.91 14.52 2.71
N ASP A 200 -2.99 14.25 4.01
CA ASP A 200 -4.24 13.82 4.66
C ASP A 200 -5.14 15.03 4.96
N THR A 201 -4.55 16.21 5.20
CA THR A 201 -5.28 17.42 5.63
C THR A 201 -5.40 18.50 4.56
N ASN A 202 -4.55 18.49 3.53
CA ASN A 202 -4.56 19.49 2.47
C ASN A 202 -4.77 18.79 1.12
N PRO A 203 -6.00 18.82 0.59
CA PRO A 203 -6.30 18.30 -0.74
C PRO A 203 -5.44 18.98 -1.81
N PHE A 204 -5.12 18.25 -2.87
CA PHE A 204 -4.43 18.79 -4.04
C PHE A 204 -5.08 18.28 -5.33
N GLU A 205 -4.86 19.02 -6.41
CA GLU A 205 -5.30 18.68 -7.75
C GLU A 205 -4.10 18.59 -8.70
N VAL A 206 -4.25 17.89 -9.84
CA VAL A 206 -3.22 17.82 -10.88
C VAL A 206 -3.52 18.85 -11.96
N GLU A 207 -2.62 19.81 -12.14
CA GLU A 207 -2.67 20.84 -13.17
C GLU A 207 -2.66 20.18 -14.56
N GLY A 208 -3.69 20.43 -15.38
CA GLY A 208 -3.93 19.74 -16.65
C GLY A 208 -5.09 18.74 -16.64
N ARG A 209 -5.56 18.29 -15.47
CA ARG A 209 -6.89 17.67 -15.30
C ARG A 209 -8.01 18.70 -15.05
N LEU A 210 -7.64 19.99 -15.03
CA LEU A 210 -8.50 21.18 -14.87
C LEU A 210 -9.21 21.61 -16.16
N ALA A 211 -8.92 21.00 -17.31
CA ALA A 211 -9.54 21.41 -18.59
C ALA A 211 -11.01 20.96 -18.74
N ASP A 212 -11.48 19.99 -17.93
CA ASP A 212 -12.82 19.41 -18.10
C ASP A 212 -13.83 19.79 -17.01
N VAL A 213 -13.45 20.54 -15.97
CA VAL A 213 -14.40 20.95 -14.91
C VAL A 213 -14.04 22.35 -14.40
N VAL A 214 -14.89 23.32 -14.73
CA VAL A 214 -14.95 24.73 -14.28
C VAL A 214 -14.10 25.74 -15.09
N PRO A 215 -14.73 26.81 -15.64
CA PRO A 215 -13.99 27.90 -16.27
C PRO A 215 -13.20 28.68 -15.23
N VAL A 216 -11.89 28.81 -15.48
CA VAL A 216 -10.99 29.69 -14.74
C VAL A 216 -11.47 31.13 -14.92
N VAL A 217 -11.99 31.73 -13.87
CA VAL A 217 -12.17 33.19 -13.81
C VAL A 217 -10.79 33.76 -13.47
N ASP A 218 -10.17 34.43 -14.44
CA ASP A 218 -8.96 35.23 -14.22
C ASP A 218 -9.25 36.30 -13.16
N MET A 219 -8.80 36.05 -11.93
CA MET A 219 -8.65 37.12 -10.95
C MET A 219 -7.24 37.68 -11.08
N ALA A 220 -7.12 38.76 -11.85
CA ALA A 220 -5.96 39.62 -11.83
C ALA A 220 -5.79 40.22 -10.42
N VAL A 221 -4.78 39.76 -9.67
CA VAL A 221 -4.32 40.46 -8.47
C VAL A 221 -3.32 41.54 -8.93
N PRO A 222 -3.55 42.83 -8.63
CA PRO A 222 -2.65 43.89 -9.02
C PRO A 222 -1.33 43.80 -8.25
N LEU A 223 -0.22 43.79 -8.98
CA LEU A 223 1.13 43.92 -8.41
C LEU A 223 1.27 45.25 -7.64
N PRO A 224 1.94 45.26 -6.48
CA PRO A 224 2.28 46.48 -5.75
C PRO A 224 3.08 47.46 -6.62
N ALA A 225 2.70 48.72 -6.56
CA ALA A 225 3.27 49.81 -7.34
C ALA A 225 4.69 50.17 -6.85
N GLN A 226 5.72 49.44 -7.30
CA GLN A 226 7.10 49.96 -7.24
C GLN A 226 8.10 49.43 -8.28
N GLN A 227 7.67 48.85 -9.40
CA GLN A 227 8.57 48.48 -10.50
C GLN A 227 8.04 48.83 -11.91
N ARG A 228 7.19 49.85 -12.05
CA ARG A 228 6.70 50.34 -13.36
C ARG A 228 7.55 51.46 -14.00
N GLN A 229 8.87 51.46 -13.83
CA GLN A 229 9.71 52.52 -14.44
C GLN A 229 10.95 52.05 -15.22
N LEU A 230 11.03 50.80 -15.68
CA LEU A 230 12.15 50.38 -16.57
C LEU A 230 11.76 49.56 -17.81
N GLN A 231 10.52 49.64 -18.31
CA GLN A 231 10.14 48.96 -19.56
C GLN A 231 9.45 49.85 -20.63
N GLN A 232 9.73 51.15 -20.64
CA GLN A 232 9.39 52.00 -21.79
C GLN A 232 10.55 52.94 -22.14
N ALA A 233 11.65 52.37 -22.66
CA ALA A 233 12.64 53.08 -23.46
C ALA A 233 13.54 52.06 -24.20
N ALA A 234 12.94 51.24 -25.05
CA ALA A 234 13.66 50.47 -26.07
C ALA A 234 12.72 50.16 -27.24
N LEU A 235 12.07 51.20 -27.75
CA LEU A 235 11.50 51.23 -29.10
C LEU A 235 11.76 52.64 -29.62
N PHE A 236 12.99 52.83 -30.10
CA PHE A 236 13.49 53.62 -31.23
C PHE A 236 15.00 53.79 -31.08
#